data_AF-A0A0B0CWD6-F1
#
_entry.id   AF-A0A0B0CWD6-F1
#
_cell.length_a   1.000
_cell.length_b   1.000
_cell.length_c   1.000
_cell.angle_alpha   90.00
_cell.angle_beta   90.00
_cell.angle_gamma   90.00
#
_symmetry.space_group_name_H-M   'P 1'
#
loop_
_entity.id
_entity.type
_entity.pdbx_description
1 polymer ?
#
loop_
_entity_poly.entity_id
_entity_poly.type
_entity_poly.pdbx_seq_one_letter_code
_entity_poly.pdbx_strand_id
1 'polypeptide(L)'
;SIRIRVPENHTYKFNDIVRDDITFESSDFGDWVIVKKNGTPTYNFAVAIDDHLMNITHVLRGEEHISNTPKQMMVYEAFGWEPPKFGHMTLILNENRKKLSKRDEHILQFIEQYKNLGYLPEALFNFITLLGWSPVGEEEIFTQEKLVEIFDADRLSTSPAVFDPAKLKWMNNQYIKAADFDRVVELT
;
A
#
# COMPACT_ATOMS: atom_id res chain seq x y z
N SER A 1 8.26 16.19 26.16
CA SER A 1 7.67 15.18 25.26
C SER A 1 7.47 13.92 26.07
N ILE A 2 6.52 13.09 25.67
CA ILE A 2 6.32 11.77 26.25
C ILE A 2 7.03 10.76 25.33
N ARG A 3 7.76 9.83 25.93
CA ARG A 3 8.45 8.75 25.21
C ARG A 3 7.93 7.41 25.71
N ILE A 4 7.90 6.43 24.82
CA ILE A 4 7.74 5.04 25.23
C ILE A 4 9.11 4.51 25.64
N ARG A 5 9.15 3.73 26.72
CA ARG A 5 10.35 3.01 27.14
C ARG A 5 10.42 1.72 26.34
N VAL A 6 11.48 1.53 25.57
CA VAL A 6 11.69 0.29 24.82
C VAL A 6 12.13 -0.81 25.80
N PRO A 7 11.50 -1.99 25.81
CA PRO A 7 11.93 -3.09 26.67
C PRO A 7 13.30 -3.63 26.24
N GLU A 8 14.14 -4.00 27.20
CA GLU A 8 15.44 -4.61 26.91
C GLU A 8 15.27 -6.09 26.54
N ASN A 9 16.09 -6.59 25.61
CA ASN A 9 16.15 -8.00 25.21
C ASN A 9 14.79 -8.59 24.79
N HIS A 10 13.99 -7.82 24.05
CA HIS A 10 12.70 -8.27 23.54
C HIS A 10 12.75 -8.39 22.02
N THR A 11 12.19 -9.46 21.49
CA THR A 11 12.14 -9.71 20.05
C THR A 11 10.72 -9.49 19.53
N TYR A 12 10.55 -8.53 18.64
CA TYR A 12 9.29 -8.29 17.94
C TYR A 12 9.24 -9.11 16.66
N LYS A 13 8.43 -10.18 16.67
CA LYS A 13 8.18 -11.03 15.50
C LYS A 13 6.73 -10.87 15.04
N PHE A 14 6.53 -10.71 13.75
CA PHE A 14 5.20 -10.77 13.13
C PHE A 14 5.28 -11.51 11.79
N ASN A 15 4.18 -12.19 11.47
CA ASN A 15 4.00 -12.82 10.17
C ASN A 15 3.27 -11.84 9.25
N ASP A 16 3.99 -11.31 8.27
CA ASP A 16 3.46 -10.39 7.28
C ASP A 16 2.80 -11.15 6.14
N ILE A 17 1.62 -10.70 5.71
CA ILE A 17 0.85 -11.33 4.63
C ILE A 17 1.64 -11.38 3.31
N VAL A 18 2.53 -10.41 3.06
CA VAL A 18 3.29 -10.30 1.81
C VAL A 18 4.77 -10.67 2.01
N ARG A 19 5.33 -10.38 3.18
CA ARG A 19 6.78 -10.50 3.45
C ARG A 19 7.16 -11.68 4.34
N ASP A 20 6.20 -12.54 4.66
CA ASP A 20 6.36 -13.67 5.58
C ASP A 20 6.90 -13.22 6.96
N ASP A 21 7.67 -14.08 7.62
CA ASP A 21 8.20 -13.83 8.96
C ASP A 21 9.21 -12.68 8.97
N ILE A 22 8.85 -11.58 9.65
CA ILE A 22 9.75 -10.47 9.94
C ILE A 22 10.07 -10.44 11.43
N THR A 23 11.35 -10.23 11.75
CA THR A 23 11.85 -10.17 13.12
C THR A 23 12.67 -8.90 13.33
N PHE A 24 12.46 -8.24 14.45
CA PHE A 24 13.22 -7.08 14.92
C PHE A 24 13.62 -7.26 16.37
N GLU A 25 14.82 -6.79 16.74
CA GLU A 25 15.25 -6.79 18.12
C GLU A 25 14.98 -5.43 18.76
N SER A 26 14.57 -5.42 20.02
CA SER A 26 14.30 -4.16 20.73
C SER A 26 15.54 -3.27 20.81
N SER A 27 16.75 -3.85 20.75
CA SER A 27 18.03 -3.14 20.66
C SER A 27 18.17 -2.27 19.41
N ASP A 28 17.39 -2.52 18.35
CA ASP A 28 17.39 -1.71 17.14
C ASP A 28 16.71 -0.35 17.37
N PHE A 29 16.02 -0.19 18.51
CA PHE A 29 15.24 1.00 18.85
C PHE A 29 15.69 1.60 20.18
N GLY A 30 15.92 2.91 20.19
CA GLY A 30 15.96 3.69 21.44
C GLY A 30 14.56 4.18 21.85
N ASP A 31 14.44 4.61 23.11
CA ASP A 31 13.25 5.28 23.63
C ASP A 31 12.80 6.42 22.71
N TRP A 32 11.64 6.24 22.08
CA TRP A 32 11.18 7.13 21.02
C TRP A 32 9.97 7.96 21.45
N VAL A 33 9.83 9.14 20.84
CA VAL A 33 8.79 10.10 21.20
C VAL A 33 7.43 9.64 20.70
N ILE A 34 6.48 9.47 21.61
CA ILE A 34 5.07 9.19 21.29
C ILE A 34 4.21 10.46 21.26
N VAL A 35 4.57 11.47 22.08
CA VAL A 35 3.89 12.77 22.09
C VAL A 35 4.93 13.88 22.15
N LYS A 36 4.86 14.82 21.19
CA LYS A 36 5.75 15.97 21.08
C LYS A 36 5.52 16.96 22.23
N LYS A 37 6.42 17.93 22.42
CA LYS A 37 6.28 18.95 23.49
C LYS A 37 5.02 19.81 23.35
N ASN A 38 4.51 19.98 22.14
CA ASN A 38 3.28 20.72 21.84
C ASN A 38 2.00 19.88 22.00
N GLY A 39 2.08 18.67 22.57
CA GLY A 39 0.93 17.78 22.77
C GLY A 39 0.52 16.95 21.56
N THR A 40 1.10 17.17 20.38
CA THR A 40 0.75 16.39 19.18
C THR A 40 1.33 14.97 19.25
N PRO A 41 0.53 13.92 19.05
CA PRO A 41 1.03 12.55 18.97
C PRO A 41 1.90 12.34 17.72
N THR A 42 2.84 11.40 17.77
CA THR A 42 3.63 10.99 16.61
C THR A 42 2.87 9.95 15.79
N TYR A 43 3.26 9.80 14.51
CA TYR A 43 2.59 8.89 13.57
C TYR A 43 2.38 7.47 14.14
N ASN A 44 3.44 6.83 14.65
CA ASN A 44 3.32 5.45 15.15
C ASN A 44 2.42 5.30 16.37
N PHE A 45 2.37 6.33 17.23
CA PHE A 45 1.49 6.30 18.39
C PHE A 45 0.03 6.56 18.01
N ALA A 46 -0.21 7.58 17.17
CA ALA A 46 -1.55 7.91 16.69
C ALA A 46 -2.16 6.75 15.90
N VAL A 47 -1.42 6.20 14.93
CA VAL A 47 -1.90 5.09 14.09
C VAL A 47 -2.24 3.86 14.92
N ALA A 48 -1.39 3.44 15.86
CA ALA A 48 -1.69 2.27 16.69
C ALA A 48 -2.95 2.45 17.55
N ILE A 49 -3.18 3.68 18.06
CA ILE A 49 -4.40 3.99 18.82
C ILE A 49 -5.62 3.98 17.90
N ASP A 50 -5.55 4.69 16.77
CA ASP A 50 -6.67 4.80 15.83
C ASP A 50 -7.05 3.43 15.25
N ASP A 51 -6.06 2.62 14.87
CA ASP A 51 -6.27 1.25 14.37
C ASP A 51 -7.01 0.39 15.42
N HIS A 52 -6.61 0.46 16.69
CA HIS A 52 -7.30 -0.26 17.77
C HIS A 52 -8.73 0.26 17.98
N LEU A 53 -8.91 1.58 18.12
CA LEU A 53 -10.22 2.19 18.38
C LEU A 53 -11.20 2.01 17.21
N MET A 54 -10.70 1.91 15.98
CA MET A 54 -11.49 1.64 14.78
C MET A 54 -11.70 0.14 14.52
N ASN A 55 -11.19 -0.75 15.38
CA ASN A 55 -11.26 -2.20 15.23
C ASN A 55 -10.66 -2.68 13.90
N ILE A 56 -9.55 -2.10 13.48
CA ILE A 56 -8.83 -2.53 12.27
C ILE A 56 -8.30 -3.94 12.51
N THR A 57 -8.57 -4.84 11.55
CA THR A 57 -8.15 -6.25 11.63
C THR A 57 -6.92 -6.54 10.76
N HIS A 58 -6.79 -5.83 9.64
CA HIS A 58 -5.71 -6.00 8.66
C HIS A 58 -5.22 -4.62 8.22
N VAL A 59 -3.91 -4.39 8.30
CA VAL A 59 -3.24 -3.17 7.85
C VAL A 59 -2.42 -3.51 6.61
N LEU A 60 -2.95 -3.15 5.44
CA LEU A 60 -2.24 -3.27 4.15
C LEU A 60 -1.67 -1.90 3.77
N ARG A 61 -0.34 -1.81 3.63
CA ARG A 61 0.37 -0.55 3.33
C ARG A 61 1.70 -0.78 2.62
N GLY A 62 2.33 0.27 2.12
CA GLY A 62 3.63 0.18 1.44
C GLY A 62 4.77 -0.31 2.35
N GLU A 63 5.71 -1.06 1.78
CA GLU A 63 6.85 -1.68 2.49
C GLU A 63 7.78 -0.68 3.19
N GLU A 64 7.75 0.60 2.83
CA GLU A 64 8.47 1.64 3.58
C GLU A 64 8.05 1.74 5.05
N HIS A 65 6.86 1.22 5.38
CA HIS A 65 6.34 1.22 6.74
C HIS A 65 6.68 -0.03 7.55
N ILE A 66 7.42 -1.01 7.01
CA ILE A 66 7.83 -2.22 7.75
C ILE A 66 8.56 -1.85 9.05
N SER A 67 9.48 -0.89 8.98
CA SER A 67 10.25 -0.41 10.14
C SER A 67 9.41 0.32 11.21
N ASN A 68 8.17 0.67 10.91
CA ASN A 68 7.23 1.27 11.86
C ASN A 68 6.44 0.23 12.64
N THR A 69 6.22 -0.95 12.06
CA THR A 69 5.43 -2.03 12.67
C THR A 69 5.91 -2.43 14.07
N PRO A 70 7.21 -2.69 14.34
CA PRO A 70 7.65 -3.02 15.70
C PRO A 70 7.40 -1.88 16.70
N LYS A 71 7.49 -0.61 16.28
CA LYS A 71 7.13 0.53 17.12
C LYS A 71 5.64 0.58 17.43
N GLN A 72 4.79 0.24 16.46
CA GLN A 72 3.34 0.15 16.69
C GLN A 72 3.03 -1.02 17.61
N MET A 73 3.66 -2.19 17.43
CA MET A 73 3.52 -3.34 18.32
C MET A 73 3.90 -3.02 19.77
N MET A 74 4.97 -2.23 20.01
CA MET A 74 5.31 -1.73 21.35
C MET A 74 4.16 -0.94 22.00
N VAL A 75 3.40 -0.18 21.20
CA VAL A 75 2.22 0.57 21.70
C VAL A 75 1.10 -0.42 22.05
N TYR A 76 0.78 -1.36 21.17
CA TYR A 76 -0.20 -2.42 21.45
C TYR A 76 0.15 -3.19 22.74
N GLU A 77 1.41 -3.62 22.87
CA GLU A 77 1.92 -4.32 24.05
C GLU A 77 1.78 -3.47 25.33
N ALA A 78 2.14 -2.19 25.28
CA ALA A 78 2.03 -1.28 26.42
C ALA A 78 0.59 -1.10 26.92
N PHE A 79 -0.40 -1.22 26.04
CA PHE A 79 -1.82 -1.18 26.39
C PHE A 79 -2.44 -2.56 26.65
N GLY A 80 -1.69 -3.65 26.45
CA GLY A 80 -2.21 -5.02 26.56
C GLY A 80 -3.19 -5.39 25.44
N TRP A 81 -3.04 -4.79 24.26
CA TRP A 81 -3.86 -5.04 23.07
C TRP A 81 -3.22 -6.02 22.11
N GLU A 82 -4.04 -6.71 21.33
CA GLU A 82 -3.58 -7.51 20.20
C GLU A 82 -3.42 -6.62 18.96
N PRO A 83 -2.26 -6.64 18.27
CA PRO A 83 -2.08 -5.89 17.03
C PRO A 83 -2.86 -6.53 15.86
N PRO A 84 -3.25 -5.75 14.84
CA PRO A 84 -3.84 -6.30 13.62
C PRO A 84 -2.82 -7.14 12.84
N LYS A 85 -3.30 -7.88 11.85
CA LYS A 85 -2.41 -8.50 10.85
C LYS A 85 -1.83 -7.43 9.94
N PHE A 86 -0.56 -7.55 9.57
CA PHE A 86 0.10 -6.61 8.68
C PHE A 86 0.37 -7.25 7.32
N GLY A 87 0.26 -6.46 6.25
CA GLY A 87 0.72 -6.83 4.91
C GLY A 87 1.42 -5.66 4.25
N HIS A 88 2.67 -5.85 3.86
CA HIS A 88 3.51 -4.78 3.33
C HIS A 88 3.74 -4.91 1.81
N MET A 89 2.96 -4.16 1.05
CA MET A 89 2.97 -4.14 -0.42
C MET A 89 4.30 -3.62 -0.97
N THR A 90 4.76 -4.22 -2.06
CA THR A 90 6.02 -3.83 -2.71
C THR A 90 5.98 -2.42 -3.29
N LEU A 91 7.15 -1.79 -3.38
CA LEU A 91 7.30 -0.54 -4.09
C LEU A 91 6.91 -0.68 -5.57
N ILE A 92 6.30 0.40 -6.07
CA ILE A 92 6.13 0.62 -7.50
C ILE A 92 7.40 1.30 -8.03
N LEU A 93 7.96 0.73 -9.08
CA LEU A 93 9.14 1.22 -9.77
C LEU A 93 8.75 1.91 -11.08
N ASN A 94 9.57 2.82 -11.57
CA ASN A 94 9.47 3.35 -12.93
C ASN A 94 10.09 2.37 -13.96
N GLU A 95 10.00 2.71 -15.25
CA GLU A 95 10.57 1.91 -16.36
C GLU A 95 12.09 1.66 -16.22
N ASN A 96 12.80 2.55 -15.50
CA ASN A 96 14.23 2.43 -15.20
C ASN A 96 14.51 1.63 -13.91
N ARG A 97 13.50 0.95 -13.35
CA ARG A 97 13.57 0.18 -12.08
C ARG A 97 14.00 0.99 -10.87
N LYS A 98 13.79 2.31 -10.88
CA LYS A 98 13.96 3.17 -9.70
C LYS A 98 12.62 3.32 -9.00
N LYS A 99 12.63 3.51 -7.67
CA LYS A 99 11.41 3.80 -6.91
C LYS A 99 10.67 4.97 -7.55
N LEU A 100 9.41 4.75 -7.90
CA LEU A 100 8.56 5.79 -8.48
C LEU A 100 8.44 6.93 -7.46
N SER A 101 8.72 8.15 -7.92
CA SER A 101 8.84 9.31 -7.06
C SER A 101 8.09 10.50 -7.62
N LYS A 102 7.80 11.47 -6.75
CA LYS A 102 7.23 12.76 -7.19
C LYS A 102 8.15 13.61 -8.08
N ARG A 103 9.34 13.10 -8.39
CA ARG A 103 10.34 13.77 -9.23
C ARG A 103 10.53 13.07 -10.57
N ASP A 104 9.82 11.97 -10.82
CA ASP A 104 9.81 11.35 -12.14
C ASP A 104 9.00 12.23 -13.09
N GLU A 105 9.70 12.88 -14.02
CA GLU A 105 9.11 13.81 -15.01
C GLU A 105 8.37 13.07 -16.14
N HIS A 106 8.62 11.76 -16.29
CA HIS A 106 8.08 10.95 -17.38
C HIS A 106 6.74 10.27 -17.05
N ILE A 107 6.32 10.27 -15.77
CA ILE A 107 5.09 9.59 -15.32
C ILE A 107 4.20 10.63 -14.65
N LEU A 108 2.90 10.62 -15.00
CA LEU A 108 1.91 11.43 -14.30
C LEU A 108 1.73 10.89 -12.88
N GLN A 109 1.88 11.75 -11.90
CA GLN A 109 1.91 11.34 -10.50
C GLN A 109 0.53 11.45 -9.84
N PHE A 110 -0.37 12.23 -10.46
CA PHE A 110 -1.70 12.49 -9.93
C PHE A 110 -2.75 11.79 -10.80
N ILE A 111 -3.65 11.05 -10.17
CA ILE A 111 -4.78 10.38 -10.83
C ILE A 111 -5.63 11.38 -11.64
N GLU A 112 -5.78 12.61 -11.15
CA GLU A 112 -6.51 13.68 -11.85
C GLU A 112 -5.92 14.01 -13.23
N GLN A 113 -4.59 13.92 -13.39
CA GLN A 113 -3.96 14.16 -14.68
C GLN A 113 -4.35 13.10 -15.71
N TYR A 114 -4.48 11.84 -15.30
CA TYR A 114 -4.95 10.77 -16.18
C TYR A 114 -6.40 10.99 -16.60
N LYS A 115 -7.26 11.46 -15.67
CA LYS A 115 -8.63 11.85 -16.01
C LYS A 115 -8.65 12.94 -17.09
N ASN A 116 -7.82 13.97 -16.97
CA ASN A 116 -7.72 15.05 -17.94
C ASN A 116 -7.15 14.61 -19.31
N LEU A 117 -6.48 13.45 -19.36
CA LEU A 117 -6.00 12.83 -20.61
C LEU A 117 -7.01 11.83 -21.21
N GLY A 118 -8.22 11.72 -20.66
CA GLY A 118 -9.25 10.82 -21.17
C GLY A 118 -9.02 9.35 -20.79
N TYR A 119 -8.26 9.06 -19.73
CA TYR A 119 -8.22 7.70 -19.19
C TYR A 119 -9.52 7.35 -18.49
N LEU A 120 -10.03 6.16 -18.81
CA LEU A 120 -11.20 5.60 -18.17
C LEU A 120 -10.85 5.14 -16.74
N PRO A 121 -11.70 5.45 -15.74
CA PRO A 121 -11.45 5.05 -14.36
C PRO A 121 -11.33 3.53 -14.19
N GLU A 122 -12.08 2.75 -14.97
CA GLU A 122 -12.04 1.28 -14.95
C GLU A 122 -10.69 0.74 -15.45
N ALA A 123 -10.11 1.37 -16.47
CA ALA A 123 -8.79 1.02 -16.98
C ALA A 123 -7.69 1.32 -15.96
N LEU A 124 -7.75 2.49 -15.30
CA LEU A 124 -6.82 2.84 -14.23
C LEU A 124 -6.96 1.91 -13.04
N PHE A 125 -8.19 1.60 -12.63
CA PHE A 125 -8.46 0.69 -11.52
C PHE A 125 -7.86 -0.68 -11.81
N ASN A 126 -8.18 -1.29 -12.95
CA ASN A 126 -7.62 -2.57 -13.36
C ASN A 126 -6.09 -2.53 -13.44
N PHE A 127 -5.51 -1.49 -14.03
CA PHE A 127 -4.06 -1.38 -14.15
C PHE A 127 -3.37 -1.33 -12.78
N ILE A 128 -3.87 -0.48 -11.88
CA ILE A 128 -3.31 -0.32 -10.52
C ILE A 128 -3.47 -1.61 -9.72
N THR A 129 -4.59 -2.32 -9.86
CA THR A 129 -4.78 -3.62 -9.19
C THR A 129 -3.71 -4.63 -9.58
N LEU A 130 -3.23 -4.62 -10.83
CA LEU A 130 -2.17 -5.52 -11.28
C LEU A 130 -0.75 -5.09 -10.83
N LEU A 131 -0.61 -3.92 -10.19
CA LEU A 131 0.66 -3.48 -9.62
C LEU A 131 0.84 -4.09 -8.22
N GLY A 132 1.51 -5.25 -8.18
CA GLY A 132 1.83 -5.93 -6.92
C GLY A 132 0.83 -7.03 -6.55
N TRP A 133 -0.07 -7.39 -7.45
CA TRP A 133 -0.96 -8.53 -7.35
C TRP A 133 -1.15 -9.14 -8.75
N SER A 134 -1.39 -10.45 -8.84
CA SER A 134 -1.62 -11.11 -10.12
C SER A 134 -2.75 -12.13 -10.02
N PRO A 135 -3.74 -12.12 -10.93
CA PRO A 135 -4.81 -13.10 -10.95
C PRO A 135 -4.28 -14.50 -11.29
N VAL A 136 -5.14 -15.50 -11.19
CA VAL A 136 -4.86 -16.84 -11.74
C VAL A 136 -5.10 -16.79 -13.25
N GLY A 137 -4.17 -17.29 -14.04
CA GLY A 137 -4.25 -17.31 -15.51
C GLY A 137 -3.52 -16.14 -16.17
N GLU A 138 -3.87 -15.87 -17.43
CA GLU A 138 -3.21 -14.87 -18.30
C GLU A 138 -4.11 -13.68 -18.65
N GLU A 139 -5.34 -13.65 -18.13
CA GLU A 139 -6.27 -12.54 -18.35
C GLU A 139 -5.79 -11.29 -17.62
N GLU A 140 -5.86 -10.14 -18.29
CA GLU A 140 -5.40 -8.85 -17.73
C GLU A 140 -6.49 -7.78 -17.72
N ILE A 141 -7.64 -8.04 -18.37
CA ILE A 141 -8.75 -7.10 -18.50
C ILE A 141 -9.93 -7.61 -17.67
N PHE A 142 -10.30 -6.90 -16.61
CA PHE A 142 -11.33 -7.31 -15.67
C PHE A 142 -12.22 -6.14 -15.24
N THR A 143 -13.52 -6.39 -15.11
CA THR A 143 -14.39 -5.43 -14.43
C THR A 143 -14.01 -5.31 -12.95
N GLN A 144 -14.41 -4.21 -12.32
CA GLN A 144 -14.19 -4.00 -10.89
C GLN A 144 -14.84 -5.12 -10.07
N GLU A 145 -16.06 -5.54 -10.41
CA GLU A 145 -16.77 -6.62 -9.74
C GLU A 145 -15.99 -7.92 -9.83
N LYS A 146 -15.43 -8.22 -11.01
CA LYS A 146 -14.64 -9.43 -11.19
C LYS A 146 -13.36 -9.38 -10.37
N LEU A 147 -12.66 -8.24 -10.32
CA LEU A 147 -11.47 -8.06 -9.48
C LEU A 147 -11.80 -8.28 -8.00
N VAL A 148 -12.92 -7.76 -7.51
CA VAL A 148 -13.37 -7.98 -6.12
C VAL A 148 -13.66 -9.47 -5.87
N GLU A 149 -14.29 -10.16 -6.83
CA GLU A 149 -14.62 -11.58 -6.71
C GLU A 149 -13.37 -12.47 -6.63
N ILE A 150 -12.34 -12.16 -7.42
CA ILE A 150 -11.14 -13.01 -7.55
C ILE A 150 -9.96 -12.54 -6.69
N PHE A 151 -10.09 -11.42 -5.99
CA PHE A 151 -9.00 -10.89 -5.18
C PHE A 151 -8.66 -11.88 -4.05
N ASP A 152 -7.38 -12.22 -4.00
CA ASP A 152 -6.81 -13.08 -2.98
C ASP A 152 -5.52 -12.44 -2.47
N ALA A 153 -5.48 -12.18 -1.16
CA ALA A 153 -4.36 -11.53 -0.51
C ALA A 153 -3.08 -12.40 -0.55
N ASP A 154 -3.21 -13.72 -0.62
CA ASP A 154 -2.08 -14.65 -0.72
C ASP A 154 -1.35 -14.54 -2.07
N ARG A 155 -1.96 -13.84 -3.04
CA ARG A 155 -1.39 -13.56 -4.37
C ARG A 155 -0.75 -12.17 -4.47
N LEU A 156 -0.63 -11.45 -3.36
CA LEU A 156 0.18 -10.24 -3.30
C LEU A 156 1.66 -10.59 -3.56
N SER A 157 2.28 -9.85 -4.47
CA SER A 157 3.65 -10.10 -4.92
C SER A 157 4.67 -9.61 -3.90
N THR A 158 5.73 -10.40 -3.70
CA THR A 158 6.95 -9.99 -2.99
C THR A 158 7.93 -9.20 -3.87
N SER A 159 7.74 -9.24 -5.19
CA SER A 159 8.57 -8.57 -6.19
C SER A 159 8.00 -7.18 -6.54
N PRO A 160 8.85 -6.15 -6.65
CA PRO A 160 8.42 -4.81 -7.05
C PRO A 160 7.67 -4.80 -8.37
N ALA A 161 6.59 -4.03 -8.43
CA ALA A 161 5.83 -3.81 -9.65
C ALA A 161 6.46 -2.67 -10.47
N VAL A 162 6.54 -2.82 -11.78
CA VAL A 162 6.99 -1.74 -12.68
C VAL A 162 5.76 -1.04 -13.24
N PHE A 163 5.71 0.28 -13.08
CA PHE A 163 4.74 1.12 -13.75
C PHE A 163 5.12 1.22 -15.24
N ASP A 164 4.32 0.58 -16.09
CA ASP A 164 4.46 0.58 -17.54
C ASP A 164 3.40 1.49 -18.20
N PRO A 165 3.76 2.71 -18.65
CA PRO A 165 2.83 3.62 -19.32
C PRO A 165 2.28 3.07 -20.64
N ALA A 166 3.04 2.24 -21.36
CA ALA A 166 2.60 1.66 -22.62
C ALA A 166 1.50 0.60 -22.36
N LYS A 167 1.68 -0.23 -21.33
CA LYS A 167 0.66 -1.18 -20.88
C LYS A 167 -0.61 -0.47 -20.40
N LEU A 168 -0.49 0.59 -19.60
CA LEU A 168 -1.64 1.38 -19.16
C LEU A 168 -2.39 1.99 -20.37
N LYS A 169 -1.67 2.54 -21.34
CA LYS A 169 -2.27 3.09 -22.57
C LYS A 169 -2.99 2.00 -23.39
N TRP A 170 -2.38 0.83 -23.53
CA TRP A 170 -2.99 -0.32 -24.20
C TRP A 170 -4.27 -0.77 -23.48
N MET A 171 -4.22 -0.92 -22.15
CA MET A 171 -5.36 -1.31 -21.34
C MET A 171 -6.49 -0.31 -21.49
N ASN A 172 -6.19 0.99 -21.36
CA ASN A 172 -7.18 2.05 -21.58
C ASN A 172 -7.83 1.96 -22.97
N ASN A 173 -7.08 1.61 -24.01
CA ASN A 173 -7.64 1.40 -25.34
C ASN A 173 -8.62 0.22 -25.42
N GLN A 174 -8.39 -0.86 -24.66
CA GLN A 174 -9.35 -1.98 -24.58
C GLN A 174 -10.68 -1.52 -23.97
N TYR A 175 -10.61 -0.77 -22.86
CA TYR A 175 -11.80 -0.22 -22.23
C TYR A 175 -12.52 0.81 -23.11
N ILE A 176 -11.80 1.69 -23.80
CA ILE A 176 -12.41 2.67 -24.72
C ILE A 176 -13.17 1.97 -25.85
N LYS A 177 -12.61 0.88 -26.41
CA LYS A 177 -13.28 0.13 -27.48
C LYS A 177 -14.55 -0.59 -27.02
N ALA A 178 -14.61 -0.97 -25.75
CA ALA A 178 -15.75 -1.64 -25.15
C ALA A 178 -16.80 -0.67 -24.56
N ALA A 179 -16.47 0.61 -24.42
CA ALA A 179 -17.34 1.62 -23.85
C ALA A 179 -18.42 2.10 -24.84
N ASP A 180 -19.52 2.59 -24.30
CA ASP A 180 -20.59 3.21 -25.10
C ASP A 180 -20.08 4.42 -25.90
N PHE A 181 -20.53 4.53 -27.15
CA PHE A 181 -20.07 5.55 -28.08
C PHE A 181 -20.25 6.97 -27.52
N ASP A 182 -21.41 7.27 -26.95
CA ASP A 182 -21.72 8.60 -26.41
C ASP A 182 -20.75 8.99 -25.29
N ARG A 183 -20.44 8.04 -24.40
CA ARG A 183 -19.45 8.23 -23.33
C ARG A 183 -18.07 8.54 -23.90
N VAL A 184 -17.65 7.85 -24.96
CA VAL A 184 -16.34 8.07 -25.58
C VAL A 184 -16.27 9.47 -26.23
N VAL A 185 -17.34 9.91 -26.87
CA VAL A 185 -17.41 11.25 -27.46
C VAL A 185 -17.24 12.35 -26.40
N GLU A 186 -17.86 12.19 -25.23
CA GLU A 186 -17.75 13.14 -24.11
C GLU A 186 -16.35 13.25 -23.47
N LEU A 187 -15.46 12.29 -23.72
CA LEU A 187 -14.08 12.32 -23.23
C LEU A 187 -13.13 13.20 -24.07
N THR A 188 -13.60 13.68 -25.23
CA THR A 188 -12.81 14.44 -26.22
C THR A 188 -13.02 15.93 -26.06
#